data_AF-A0A4Q7LQ76-F1
#
_entry.id   AF-A0A4Q7LQ76-F1
#
_cell.length_a   1.000
_cell.length_b   1.000
_cell.length_c   1.000
_cell.angle_alpha   90.00
_cell.angle_beta   90.00
_cell.angle_gamma   90.00
#
_symmetry.space_group_name_H-M   'P 1'
#
loop_
_entity.id
_entity.type
_entity.pdbx_description
1 polymer ?
#
loop_
_entity_poly.entity_id
_entity_poly.type
_entity_poly.pdbx_seq_one_letter_code
_entity_poly.pdbx_strand_id
1 'polypeptide(L)'
;MPPRRLPCLAIALLLSACAGPKMPADTDPANLNDASSRGMSGRPEVPVTRLKDCTLTPAQRTTQQAMLDELNFARTQPARYAAVVEANYAGLGDDRIYLRDGVRIRMNEGLPAVREAVAFLRQARPVPPLRAFGCLSSAAQSHVKDQGPRGAIGHAGSDGSDPARRAAKALGRKAACGENISYGPDNPRDHVIGLIVDDGVANRGHRENIFLAEYRSFGAAVGPHKVYRQMAVHMMCFEDFRDVATPAGR
;
A
#
# COMPACT_ATOMS: atom_id res chain seq x y z
N MET A 1 -8.56 -4.24 -46.65
CA MET A 1 -7.65 -3.67 -45.61
C MET A 1 -7.82 -4.49 -44.35
N PRO A 2 -6.79 -5.21 -43.85
CA PRO A 2 -6.89 -5.92 -42.58
C PRO A 2 -6.77 -4.93 -41.41
N PRO A 3 -7.40 -5.19 -40.25
CA PRO A 3 -7.32 -4.31 -39.10
C PRO A 3 -5.89 -4.31 -38.54
N ARG A 4 -5.35 -3.10 -38.33
CA ARG A 4 -4.04 -2.88 -37.73
C ARG A 4 -4.03 -3.44 -36.29
N ARG A 5 -3.20 -4.47 -36.06
CA ARG A 5 -2.90 -4.97 -34.71
C ARG A 5 -2.19 -3.87 -33.93
N LEU A 6 -2.75 -3.45 -32.79
CA LEU A 6 -2.00 -2.63 -31.84
C LEU A 6 -0.83 -3.47 -31.28
N PRO A 7 0.38 -2.92 -31.18
CA PRO A 7 1.49 -3.65 -30.58
C PRO A 7 1.23 -3.87 -29.09
N CYS A 8 1.53 -5.07 -28.60
CA CYS A 8 1.65 -5.35 -27.18
C CYS A 8 2.68 -4.40 -26.57
N LEU A 9 2.21 -3.40 -25.82
CA LEU A 9 3.08 -2.48 -25.11
C LEU A 9 3.78 -3.27 -24.00
N ALA A 10 5.07 -3.51 -24.15
CA ALA A 10 5.91 -4.05 -23.09
C ALA A 10 5.95 -3.02 -21.96
N ILE A 11 5.27 -3.32 -20.85
CA ILE A 11 5.28 -2.49 -19.65
C ILE A 11 6.56 -2.84 -18.89
N ALA A 12 7.61 -2.06 -19.13
CA ALA A 12 8.76 -2.03 -18.23
C ALA A 12 8.36 -1.23 -16.99
N LEU A 13 8.12 -1.91 -15.85
CA LEU A 13 8.12 -1.25 -14.55
C LEU A 13 9.54 -0.69 -14.33
N LEU A 14 9.66 0.63 -14.38
CA LEU A 14 10.86 1.32 -13.98
C LEU A 14 11.05 1.11 -12.47
N LEU A 15 12.08 0.35 -12.14
CA LEU A 15 12.62 0.16 -10.81
C LEU A 15 12.91 1.52 -10.15
N SER A 16 12.13 1.87 -9.14
CA SER A 16 12.60 2.74 -8.07
C SER A 16 12.65 1.92 -6.80
N ALA A 17 13.76 1.18 -6.66
CA ALA A 17 14.13 0.59 -5.39
C ALA A 17 14.60 1.72 -4.47
N CYS A 18 13.96 1.88 -3.32
CA CYS A 18 14.57 2.59 -2.18
C CYS A 18 14.34 1.78 -0.91
N ALA A 19 15.46 1.48 -0.26
CA ALA A 19 15.54 0.96 1.08
C ALA A 19 14.76 1.83 2.07
N GLY A 20 14.14 1.21 3.07
CA GLY A 20 13.69 1.92 4.26
C GLY A 20 14.85 2.72 4.89
N PRO A 21 14.55 3.74 5.71
CA PRO A 21 15.59 4.54 6.34
C PRO A 21 16.55 3.67 7.14
N LYS A 22 17.85 3.70 6.79
CA LYS A 22 18.92 3.24 7.68
C LYS A 22 18.85 4.07 8.95
N MET A 23 18.69 3.41 10.10
CA MET A 23 18.93 4.05 11.38
C MET A 23 20.37 4.60 11.40
N PRO A 24 20.60 5.83 11.91
CA PRO A 24 21.96 6.33 12.09
C PRO A 24 22.68 5.43 13.10
N ALA A 25 23.76 4.80 12.63
CA ALA A 25 24.74 4.15 13.48
C ALA A 25 25.60 5.26 14.08
N ASP A 26 25.23 5.74 15.26
CA ASP A 26 26.11 6.44 16.20
C ASP A 26 25.37 6.58 17.53
N THR A 27 25.44 5.54 18.36
CA THR A 27 25.40 5.70 19.82
C THR A 27 26.36 4.70 20.45
N ASP A 28 27.33 5.25 21.18
CA ASP A 28 28.32 4.58 22.01
C ASP A 28 27.70 3.48 22.89
N PRO A 29 28.28 2.27 23.02
CA PRO A 29 27.70 1.16 23.79
C PRO A 29 27.84 1.31 25.32
N ALA A 30 28.13 2.50 25.83
CA ALA A 30 28.41 2.74 27.23
C ALA A 30 27.33 3.58 27.94
N ASN A 31 26.04 3.32 27.74
CA ASN A 31 25.01 3.77 28.70
C ASN A 31 23.66 3.02 28.58
N LEU A 32 23.65 1.70 28.81
CA LEU A 32 22.42 0.88 28.78
C LEU A 32 21.88 0.46 30.16
N ASN A 33 22.26 1.16 31.24
CA ASN A 33 21.90 0.77 32.61
C ASN A 33 21.10 1.81 33.42
N ASP A 34 20.23 2.62 32.80
CA ASP A 34 19.33 3.52 33.57
C ASP A 34 17.90 3.70 33.02
N ALA A 35 17.31 2.66 32.41
CA ALA A 35 15.91 2.76 31.96
C ALA A 35 15.00 1.60 32.40
N SER A 36 15.42 0.84 33.42
CA SER A 36 14.63 -0.23 34.04
C SER A 36 14.03 0.23 35.38
N SER A 37 13.14 1.24 35.38
CA SER A 37 12.34 1.55 36.59
C SER A 37 11.17 2.55 36.40
N ARG A 38 10.52 2.65 35.24
CA ARG A 38 9.27 3.45 35.13
C ARG A 38 8.16 2.70 34.41
N GLY A 39 7.12 2.40 35.17
CA GLY A 39 5.94 1.64 34.75
C GLY A 39 5.23 2.24 33.54
N MET A 40 4.83 1.36 32.62
CA MET A 40 3.98 1.69 31.47
C MET A 40 2.53 1.89 31.92
N SER A 41 2.22 3.11 32.36
CA SER A 41 0.85 3.62 32.51
C SER A 41 0.76 4.92 31.72
N GLY A 42 -0.08 4.94 30.69
CA GLY A 42 -0.48 6.15 29.96
C GLY A 42 0.56 6.73 28.99
N ARG A 43 0.52 6.32 27.72
CA ARG A 43 0.93 7.27 26.66
C ARG A 43 -0.14 8.36 26.60
N PRO A 44 0.20 9.65 26.68
CA PRO A 44 -0.79 10.71 26.72
C PRO A 44 -1.63 10.72 25.43
N GLU A 45 -2.96 10.68 25.57
CA GLU A 45 -3.87 11.11 24.51
C GLU A 45 -3.50 12.55 24.15
N VAL A 46 -3.00 12.76 22.94
CA VAL A 46 -2.68 14.11 22.44
C VAL A 46 -4.01 14.77 22.04
N PRO A 47 -4.38 15.93 22.61
CA PRO A 47 -5.59 16.64 22.23
C PRO A 47 -5.57 16.97 20.74
N VAL A 48 -6.57 16.48 20.01
CA VAL A 48 -6.74 16.64 18.57
C VAL A 48 -7.24 18.06 18.27
N THR A 49 -6.39 19.07 18.43
CA THR A 49 -6.72 20.43 18.01
C THR A 49 -6.66 20.51 16.48
N ARG A 50 -7.80 20.20 15.85
CA ARG A 50 -8.12 20.28 14.42
C ARG A 50 -7.21 19.48 13.49
N LEU A 51 -7.46 18.17 13.39
CA LEU A 51 -7.29 17.50 12.09
C LEU A 51 -8.00 18.36 11.04
N LYS A 52 -7.40 18.52 9.85
CA LYS A 52 -8.15 19.08 8.71
C LYS A 52 -9.43 18.28 8.54
N ASP A 53 -10.47 18.91 8.00
CA ASP A 53 -11.67 18.17 7.61
C ASP A 53 -11.27 17.16 6.52
N CYS A 54 -11.11 15.91 6.96
CA CYS A 54 -10.75 14.76 6.14
C CYS A 54 -11.98 13.92 5.81
N THR A 55 -13.17 14.55 5.81
CA THR A 55 -14.42 13.87 5.49
C THR A 55 -14.36 13.30 4.07
N LEU A 56 -14.43 11.99 3.98
CA LEU A 56 -14.51 11.27 2.72
C LEU A 56 -15.92 11.33 2.15
N THR A 57 -16.02 11.48 0.84
CA THR A 57 -17.28 11.22 0.13
C THR A 57 -17.70 9.77 0.32
N PRO A 58 -18.99 9.41 0.13
CA PRO A 58 -19.44 8.03 0.20
C PRO A 58 -18.63 7.09 -0.70
N ALA A 59 -18.33 7.52 -1.93
CA ALA A 59 -17.52 6.74 -2.87
C ALA A 59 -16.09 6.52 -2.36
N GLN A 60 -15.44 7.56 -1.82
CA GLN A 60 -14.09 7.45 -1.25
C GLN A 60 -14.06 6.51 -0.04
N ARG A 61 -15.09 6.55 0.81
CA ARG A 61 -15.23 5.65 1.95
C ARG A 61 -15.39 4.19 1.51
N THR A 62 -16.21 3.93 0.49
CA THR A 62 -16.35 2.59 -0.09
C THR A 62 -15.02 2.09 -0.65
N THR A 63 -14.29 2.91 -1.42
CA THR A 63 -12.97 2.56 -1.94
C THR A 63 -11.97 2.27 -0.83
N GLN A 64 -11.91 3.13 0.20
CA GLN A 64 -11.04 2.92 1.37
C GLN A 64 -11.36 1.61 2.07
N GLN A 65 -12.65 1.34 2.33
CA GLN A 65 -13.07 0.14 3.06
C GLN A 65 -12.76 -1.13 2.26
N ALA A 66 -13.04 -1.15 0.96
CA ALA A 66 -12.77 -2.32 0.13
C ALA A 66 -11.27 -2.64 0.03
N MET A 67 -10.41 -1.61 -0.06
CA MET A 67 -8.96 -1.79 -0.01
C MET A 67 -8.49 -2.26 1.37
N LEU A 68 -9.04 -1.71 2.44
CA LEU A 68 -8.72 -2.10 3.80
C LEU A 68 -9.09 -3.55 4.08
N ASP A 69 -10.28 -3.99 3.64
CA ASP A 69 -10.78 -5.34 3.86
C ASP A 69 -9.90 -6.38 3.17
N GLU A 70 -9.51 -6.13 1.92
CA GLU A 70 -8.62 -7.03 1.18
C GLU A 70 -7.20 -7.05 1.77
N LEU A 71 -6.65 -5.89 2.13
CA LEU A 71 -5.35 -5.80 2.79
C LEU A 71 -5.35 -6.52 4.15
N ASN A 72 -6.41 -6.35 4.95
CA ASN A 72 -6.58 -7.01 6.23
C ASN A 72 -6.81 -8.51 6.08
N PHE A 73 -7.44 -8.97 5.00
CA PHE A 73 -7.51 -10.39 4.68
C PHE A 73 -6.11 -10.98 4.47
N ALA A 74 -5.26 -10.32 3.69
CA ALA A 74 -3.87 -10.73 3.52
C ALA A 74 -3.09 -10.71 4.85
N ARG A 75 -3.21 -9.64 5.63
CA ARG A 75 -2.49 -9.45 6.90
C ARG A 75 -2.88 -10.46 7.99
N THR A 76 -4.18 -10.72 8.14
CA THR A 76 -4.71 -11.54 9.24
C THR A 76 -4.83 -13.02 8.88
N GLN A 77 -4.86 -13.35 7.59
CA GLN A 77 -5.04 -14.73 7.12
C GLN A 77 -4.09 -15.04 5.93
N PRO A 78 -2.77 -14.83 6.08
CA PRO A 78 -1.83 -14.92 4.96
C PRO A 78 -1.82 -16.30 4.29
N ALA A 79 -1.88 -17.39 5.07
CA ALA A 79 -1.94 -18.74 4.51
C ALA A 79 -3.18 -18.98 3.64
N ARG A 80 -4.34 -18.39 3.99
CA ARG A 80 -5.54 -18.42 3.14
C ARG A 80 -5.38 -17.53 1.92
N TYR A 81 -4.74 -16.37 2.09
CA TYR A 81 -4.45 -15.45 1.00
C TYR A 81 -3.49 -16.05 -0.05
N ALA A 82 -2.63 -16.99 0.35
CA ALA A 82 -1.77 -17.72 -0.57
C ALA A 82 -2.58 -18.43 -1.68
N ALA A 83 -3.70 -19.07 -1.32
CA ALA A 83 -4.59 -19.72 -2.28
C ALA A 83 -5.24 -18.72 -3.26
N VAL A 84 -5.49 -17.49 -2.80
CA VAL A 84 -6.02 -16.41 -3.65
C VAL A 84 -4.98 -15.99 -4.68
N VAL A 85 -3.71 -15.84 -4.27
CA VAL A 85 -2.61 -15.53 -5.19
C VAL A 85 -2.40 -16.66 -6.20
N GLU A 86 -2.43 -17.92 -5.77
CA GLU A 86 -2.33 -19.08 -6.67
C GLU A 86 -3.47 -19.08 -7.70
N ALA A 87 -4.70 -18.87 -7.26
CA ALA A 87 -5.87 -18.82 -8.16
C ALA A 87 -5.76 -17.68 -9.17
N ASN A 88 -5.32 -16.50 -8.74
CA ASN A 88 -5.16 -15.32 -9.60
C ASN A 88 -4.16 -15.55 -10.75
N TYR A 89 -3.13 -16.37 -10.52
CA TYR A 89 -2.08 -16.68 -11.51
C TYR A 89 -2.14 -18.11 -12.05
N ALA A 90 -3.26 -18.83 -11.88
CA ALA A 90 -3.39 -20.21 -12.32
C ALA A 90 -3.20 -20.37 -13.84
N GLY A 91 -3.52 -19.34 -14.63
CA GLY A 91 -3.31 -19.30 -16.08
C GLY A 91 -1.98 -18.68 -16.53
N LEU A 92 -1.04 -18.42 -15.62
CA LEU A 92 0.26 -17.84 -15.97
C LEU A 92 1.15 -18.89 -16.64
N GLY A 93 1.47 -18.67 -17.93
CA GLY A 93 2.34 -19.53 -18.70
C GLY A 93 3.84 -19.28 -18.44
N ASP A 94 4.68 -20.19 -18.93
CA ASP A 94 6.14 -20.03 -18.92
C ASP A 94 6.62 -18.84 -19.77
N ASP A 95 5.78 -18.36 -20.70
CA ASP A 95 5.98 -17.13 -21.46
C ASP A 95 5.79 -15.85 -20.61
N ARG A 96 5.51 -16.01 -19.31
CA ARG A 96 5.23 -14.97 -18.32
C ARG A 96 3.96 -14.19 -18.61
N ILE A 97 3.04 -14.77 -19.38
CA ILE A 97 1.77 -14.12 -19.72
C ILE A 97 0.62 -14.80 -19.00
N TYR A 98 -0.27 -13.99 -18.44
CA TYR A 98 -1.57 -14.42 -17.94
C TYR A 98 -2.68 -13.53 -18.53
N LEU A 99 -3.92 -13.99 -18.41
CA LEU A 99 -5.10 -13.23 -18.80
C LEU A 99 -5.75 -12.60 -17.58
N ARG A 100 -6.05 -11.31 -17.66
CA ARG A 100 -6.91 -10.58 -16.73
C ARG A 100 -8.00 -9.90 -17.54
N ASP A 101 -9.26 -10.29 -17.32
CA ASP A 101 -10.42 -9.75 -18.04
C ASP A 101 -10.26 -9.73 -19.57
N GLY A 102 -9.69 -10.81 -20.12
CA GLY A 102 -9.42 -10.96 -21.55
C GLY A 102 -8.21 -10.18 -22.06
N VAL A 103 -7.52 -9.41 -21.21
CA VAL A 103 -6.29 -8.70 -21.55
C VAL A 103 -5.07 -9.58 -21.23
N ARG A 104 -4.16 -9.71 -22.21
CA ARG A 104 -2.86 -10.37 -22.01
C ARG A 104 -1.92 -9.46 -21.24
N ILE A 105 -1.53 -9.86 -20.04
CA ILE A 105 -0.57 -9.14 -19.20
C ILE A 105 0.73 -9.95 -19.14
N ARG A 106 1.86 -9.30 -19.42
CA ARG A 106 3.20 -9.89 -19.32
C ARG A 106 3.84 -9.46 -18.00
N MET A 107 4.31 -10.44 -17.24
CA MET A 107 5.10 -10.24 -16.03
C MET A 107 6.60 -10.11 -16.34
N ASN A 108 7.34 -9.43 -15.48
CA ASN A 108 8.78 -9.28 -15.57
C ASN A 108 9.49 -10.58 -15.20
N GLU A 109 9.17 -11.16 -14.03
CA GLU A 109 9.77 -12.38 -13.51
C GLU A 109 8.89 -13.60 -13.78
N GLY A 110 7.57 -13.45 -13.61
CA GLY A 110 6.58 -14.50 -13.86
C GLY A 110 6.43 -15.48 -12.70
N LEU A 111 6.29 -16.79 -13.02
CA LEU A 111 6.05 -17.85 -12.02
C LEU A 111 7.01 -17.86 -10.83
N PRO A 112 8.32 -17.56 -10.96
CA PRO A 112 9.21 -17.45 -9.80
C PRO A 112 8.74 -16.47 -8.73
N ALA A 113 8.33 -15.25 -9.11
CA ALA A 113 7.83 -14.24 -8.17
C ALA A 113 6.52 -14.69 -7.51
N VAL A 114 5.62 -15.32 -8.28
CA VAL A 114 4.37 -15.87 -7.75
C VAL A 114 4.63 -16.97 -6.72
N ARG A 115 5.48 -17.96 -7.05
CA ARG A 115 5.79 -19.07 -6.14
C ARG A 115 6.46 -18.59 -4.87
N GLU A 116 7.36 -17.62 -4.99
CA GLU A 116 8.06 -17.03 -3.86
C GLU A 116 7.10 -16.26 -2.93
N ALA A 117 6.17 -15.48 -3.49
CA ALA A 117 5.12 -14.82 -2.72
C ALA A 117 4.15 -15.81 -2.03
N VAL A 118 3.75 -16.87 -2.72
CA VAL A 118 2.92 -17.94 -2.15
C VAL A 118 3.66 -18.64 -1.00
N ALA A 119 4.94 -18.94 -1.16
CA ALA A 119 5.75 -19.56 -0.11
C ALA A 119 5.86 -18.65 1.13
N PHE A 120 6.11 -17.35 0.92
CA PHE A 120 6.07 -16.35 1.99
C PHE A 120 4.73 -16.36 2.72
N LEU A 121 3.61 -16.24 1.99
CA LEU A 121 2.27 -16.17 2.58
C LEU A 121 1.90 -17.41 3.40
N ARG A 122 2.33 -18.60 2.97
CA ARG A 122 2.11 -19.85 3.72
C ARG A 122 2.88 -19.91 5.04
N GLN A 123 4.02 -19.22 5.13
CA GLN A 123 4.88 -19.21 6.31
C GLN A 123 4.67 -17.99 7.22
N ALA A 124 4.12 -16.90 6.65
CA ALA A 124 3.91 -15.65 7.35
C ALA A 124 2.94 -15.85 8.54
N ARG A 125 3.32 -15.27 9.68
CA ARG A 125 2.42 -15.19 10.84
C ARG A 125 1.39 -14.09 10.60
N PRO A 126 0.12 -14.28 11.01
CA PRO A 126 -0.85 -13.20 11.04
C PRO A 126 -0.33 -11.98 11.79
N VAL A 127 -0.52 -10.79 11.22
CA VAL A 127 -0.21 -9.51 11.87
C VAL A 127 -1.49 -8.73 12.16
N PRO A 128 -1.49 -7.78 13.13
CA PRO A 128 -2.69 -7.05 13.50
C PRO A 128 -3.37 -6.37 12.30
N PRO A 129 -4.71 -6.34 12.24
CA PRO A 129 -5.42 -5.60 11.21
C PRO A 129 -5.19 -4.10 11.37
N LEU A 130 -5.23 -3.39 10.25
CA LEU A 130 -5.21 -1.93 10.22
C LEU A 130 -6.62 -1.37 10.39
N ARG A 131 -6.70 -0.11 10.80
CA ARG A 131 -7.94 0.65 10.93
C ARG A 131 -8.03 1.76 9.90
N ALA A 132 -9.23 1.98 9.36
CA ALA A 132 -9.49 3.06 8.42
C ALA A 132 -9.29 4.43 9.10
N PHE A 133 -8.63 5.34 8.39
CA PHE A 133 -8.57 6.75 8.78
C PHE A 133 -8.64 7.70 7.58
N GLY A 134 -9.67 8.56 7.56
CA GLY A 134 -9.99 9.39 6.39
C GLY A 134 -8.87 10.34 5.96
N CYS A 135 -8.09 10.88 6.90
CA CYS A 135 -6.98 11.78 6.55
C CYS A 135 -5.87 11.10 5.74
N LEU A 136 -5.63 9.81 5.95
CA LEU A 136 -4.65 9.07 5.15
C LEU A 136 -5.17 8.84 3.72
N SER A 137 -6.47 8.62 3.55
CA SER A 137 -7.09 8.56 2.23
C SER A 137 -7.05 9.91 1.52
N SER A 138 -7.17 11.03 2.24
CA SER A 138 -6.96 12.37 1.69
C SER A 138 -5.51 12.59 1.20
N ALA A 139 -4.52 12.09 1.96
CA ALA A 139 -3.11 12.12 1.53
C ALA A 139 -2.90 11.26 0.27
N ALA A 140 -3.40 10.03 0.26
CA ALA A 140 -3.36 9.14 -0.92
C ALA A 140 -4.02 9.78 -2.14
N GLN A 141 -5.20 10.38 -1.96
CA GLN A 141 -5.95 11.05 -3.02
C GLN A 141 -5.20 12.22 -3.63
N SER A 142 -4.45 12.96 -2.81
CA SER A 142 -3.60 14.06 -3.30
C SER A 142 -2.52 13.54 -4.24
N HIS A 143 -1.92 12.38 -3.94
CA HIS A 143 -0.89 11.77 -4.79
C HIS A 143 -1.47 11.18 -6.07
N VAL A 144 -2.65 10.53 -6.00
CA VAL A 144 -3.38 10.06 -7.18
C VAL A 144 -3.71 11.21 -8.14
N LYS A 145 -4.19 12.35 -7.61
CA LYS A 145 -4.50 13.55 -8.42
C LYS A 145 -3.24 14.19 -9.03
N ASP A 146 -2.10 14.00 -8.38
CA ASP A 146 -0.82 14.49 -8.87
C ASP A 146 -0.25 13.60 -9.99
N GLN A 147 -0.09 12.30 -9.73
CA GLN A 147 0.56 11.37 -10.65
C GLN A 147 -0.34 10.98 -11.82
N GLY A 148 -1.62 10.71 -11.54
CA GLY A 148 -2.59 10.15 -12.47
C GLY A 148 -2.66 10.86 -13.83
N PRO A 149 -2.99 12.17 -13.87
CA PRO A 149 -3.08 12.93 -15.11
C PRO A 149 -1.74 13.09 -15.84
N ARG A 150 -0.61 13.07 -15.11
CA ARG A 150 0.74 13.20 -15.67
C ARG A 150 1.22 11.89 -16.29
N GLY A 151 0.65 10.75 -15.89
CA GLY A 151 1.19 9.44 -16.23
C GLY A 151 2.51 9.15 -15.53
N ALA A 152 2.79 9.87 -14.44
CA ALA A 152 4.00 9.72 -13.66
C ALA A 152 3.88 8.56 -12.66
N ILE A 153 5.02 8.01 -12.26
CA ILE A 153 5.08 6.90 -11.31
C ILE A 153 6.02 7.19 -10.14
N GLY A 154 5.86 6.44 -9.06
CA GLY A 154 6.72 6.50 -7.88
C GLY A 154 6.19 7.40 -6.77
N HIS A 155 7.00 7.50 -5.71
CA HIS A 155 6.60 8.09 -4.43
C HIS A 155 6.75 9.62 -4.37
N ALA A 156 7.53 10.21 -5.26
CA ALA A 156 7.77 11.65 -5.28
C ALA A 156 6.59 12.38 -5.94
N GLY A 157 6.01 13.34 -5.23
CA GLY A 157 5.06 14.28 -5.80
C GLY A 157 5.75 15.30 -6.70
N SER A 158 4.99 15.89 -7.63
CA SER A 158 5.50 16.92 -8.55
C SER A 158 5.99 18.20 -7.85
N ASP A 159 5.56 18.42 -6.60
CA ASP A 159 6.01 19.48 -5.71
C ASP A 159 7.21 19.09 -4.81
N GLY A 160 7.84 17.95 -5.09
CA GLY A 160 8.92 17.37 -4.30
C GLY A 160 8.46 16.79 -2.95
N SER A 161 7.15 16.62 -2.73
CA SER A 161 6.67 15.93 -1.53
C SER A 161 6.98 14.43 -1.56
N ASP A 162 7.38 13.90 -0.41
CA ASP A 162 7.43 12.46 -0.14
C ASP A 162 6.13 12.02 0.57
N PRO A 163 5.92 10.72 0.80
CA PRO A 163 4.72 10.23 1.47
C PRO A 163 4.52 10.80 2.88
N ALA A 164 5.60 10.94 3.65
CA ALA A 164 5.55 11.46 5.01
C ALA A 164 5.09 12.93 5.03
N ARG A 165 5.56 13.76 4.09
CA ARG A 165 5.13 15.16 3.93
C ARG A 165 3.67 15.26 3.51
N ARG A 166 3.20 14.38 2.61
CA ARG A 166 1.78 14.32 2.22
C ARG A 166 0.88 13.91 3.39
N ALA A 167 1.27 12.88 4.14
CA ALA A 167 0.58 12.47 5.36
C ALA A 167 0.56 13.62 6.37
N ALA A 168 1.71 14.25 6.64
CA ALA A 168 1.79 15.34 7.61
C ALA A 168 0.92 16.54 7.25
N LYS A 169 0.84 16.88 5.95
CA LYS A 169 -0.03 17.95 5.45
C LYS A 169 -1.52 17.66 5.63
N ALA A 170 -1.93 16.40 5.54
CA ALA A 170 -3.30 15.96 5.77
C ALA A 170 -3.63 15.90 7.27
N LEU A 171 -2.70 15.39 8.08
CA LEU A 171 -2.85 15.21 9.52
C LEU A 171 -2.68 16.50 10.33
N GLY A 172 -2.03 17.53 9.78
CA GLY A 172 -1.66 18.73 10.51
C GLY A 172 -0.49 18.55 11.48
N ARG A 173 0.19 17.40 11.44
CA ARG A 173 1.33 17.05 12.31
C ARG A 173 2.23 16.02 11.62
N LYS A 174 3.46 15.87 12.08
CA LYS A 174 4.34 14.78 11.62
C LYS A 174 3.73 13.41 11.98
N ALA A 175 3.91 12.45 11.08
CA ALA A 175 3.54 11.05 11.26
C ALA A 175 4.55 10.16 10.54
N ALA A 176 4.74 8.96 11.06
CA ALA A 176 5.61 7.95 10.47
C ALA A 176 4.78 6.98 9.63
N CYS A 177 4.82 7.17 8.31
CA CYS A 177 3.98 6.44 7.37
C CYS A 177 4.80 5.84 6.22
N GLY A 178 4.43 4.63 5.80
CA GLY A 178 4.84 4.03 4.54
C GLY A 178 3.80 4.23 3.44
N GLU A 179 4.22 4.02 2.20
CA GLU A 179 3.36 4.11 1.02
C GLU A 179 3.60 2.93 0.08
N ASN A 180 2.51 2.33 -0.40
CA ASN A 180 2.54 1.42 -1.54
C ASN A 180 1.73 2.01 -2.69
N ILE A 181 2.21 1.83 -3.92
CA ILE A 181 1.51 2.31 -5.12
C ILE A 181 1.38 1.17 -6.11
N SER A 182 0.19 0.99 -6.68
CA SER A 182 -0.05 0.00 -7.72
C SER A 182 -0.72 0.65 -8.93
N TYR A 183 -0.47 0.09 -10.12
CA TYR A 183 -0.91 0.64 -11.41
C TYR A 183 -1.52 -0.46 -12.26
N GLY A 184 -2.64 -0.18 -12.93
CA GLY A 184 -3.25 -1.12 -13.88
C GLY A 184 -4.57 -1.74 -13.41
N PRO A 185 -4.61 -2.46 -12.29
CA PRO A 185 -5.83 -3.13 -11.84
C PRO A 185 -7.01 -2.20 -11.64
N ASP A 186 -8.21 -2.77 -11.66
CA ASP A 186 -9.46 -2.06 -11.46
C ASP A 186 -10.25 -2.48 -10.22
N ASN A 187 -9.74 -3.47 -9.50
CA ASN A 187 -10.37 -4.01 -8.30
C ASN A 187 -9.35 -4.10 -7.14
N PRO A 188 -9.82 -3.99 -5.88
CA PRO A 188 -8.93 -4.01 -4.70
C PRO A 188 -8.05 -5.25 -4.59
N ARG A 189 -8.60 -6.43 -4.92
CA ARG A 189 -7.89 -7.71 -4.88
C ARG A 189 -6.65 -7.70 -5.73
N ASP A 190 -6.77 -7.32 -6.99
CA ASP A 190 -5.64 -7.32 -7.91
C ASP A 190 -4.58 -6.29 -7.56
N HIS A 191 -4.96 -5.16 -6.95
CA HIS A 191 -4.01 -4.20 -6.39
C HIS A 191 -3.20 -4.82 -5.25
N VAL A 192 -3.86 -5.44 -4.27
CA VAL A 192 -3.19 -6.06 -3.12
C VAL A 192 -2.35 -7.26 -3.54
N ILE A 193 -2.86 -8.13 -4.43
CA ILE A 193 -2.10 -9.26 -4.97
C ILE A 193 -0.85 -8.78 -5.71
N GLY A 194 -0.98 -7.76 -6.57
CA GLY A 194 0.15 -7.21 -7.32
C GLY A 194 1.26 -6.67 -6.41
N LEU A 195 0.89 -5.98 -5.33
CA LEU A 195 1.83 -5.49 -4.32
C LEU A 195 2.47 -6.60 -3.47
N ILE A 196 1.79 -7.73 -3.28
CA ILE A 196 2.35 -8.87 -2.55
C ILE A 196 3.28 -9.70 -3.44
N VAL A 197 2.92 -9.94 -4.69
CA VAL A 197 3.80 -10.63 -5.64
C VAL A 197 5.01 -9.76 -5.98
N ASP A 198 4.78 -8.45 -6.09
CA ASP A 198 5.80 -7.42 -6.28
C ASP A 198 6.74 -7.72 -7.46
N ASP A 199 6.15 -8.18 -8.57
CA ASP A 199 6.84 -8.60 -9.79
C ASP A 199 7.65 -7.45 -10.38
N GLY A 200 8.95 -7.68 -10.59
CA GLY A 200 9.91 -6.67 -11.03
C GLY A 200 10.54 -5.84 -9.92
N VAL A 201 10.22 -6.10 -8.66
CA VAL A 201 10.79 -5.41 -7.49
C VAL A 201 11.58 -6.42 -6.66
N ALA A 202 12.90 -6.45 -6.87
CA ALA A 202 13.78 -7.48 -6.32
C ALA A 202 13.75 -7.60 -4.78
N ASN A 203 13.53 -6.48 -4.07
CA ASN A 203 13.48 -6.46 -2.61
C ASN A 203 12.09 -6.74 -2.03
N ARG A 204 11.05 -6.91 -2.87
CA ARG A 204 9.67 -7.13 -2.44
C ARG A 204 9.18 -6.10 -1.41
N GLY A 205 9.68 -4.86 -1.52
CA GLY A 205 9.48 -3.83 -0.51
C GLY A 205 8.01 -3.51 -0.24
N HIS A 206 7.14 -3.64 -1.24
CA HIS A 206 5.71 -3.45 -1.04
C HIS A 206 5.11 -4.56 -0.16
N ARG A 207 5.50 -5.82 -0.38
CA ARG A 207 5.06 -6.95 0.44
C ARG A 207 5.57 -6.80 1.87
N GLU A 208 6.85 -6.48 2.07
CA GLU A 208 7.40 -6.24 3.40
C GLU A 208 6.63 -5.13 4.13
N ASN A 209 6.31 -4.04 3.43
CA ASN A 209 5.52 -2.94 3.97
C ASN A 209 4.10 -3.39 4.37
N ILE A 210 3.43 -4.23 3.56
CA ILE A 210 2.09 -4.77 3.88
C ILE A 210 2.10 -5.61 5.14
N PHE A 211 3.19 -6.33 5.42
CA PHE A 211 3.27 -7.26 6.55
C PHE A 211 4.01 -6.70 7.77
N LEU A 212 4.41 -5.42 7.75
CA LEU A 212 5.01 -4.78 8.91
C LEU A 212 3.97 -4.69 10.05
N ALA A 213 4.29 -5.31 11.18
CA ALA A 213 3.35 -5.59 12.27
C ALA A 213 3.04 -4.34 13.10
N GLU A 214 3.84 -3.29 12.99
CA GLU A 214 3.82 -2.05 13.74
C GLU A 214 2.79 -1.05 13.19
N TYR A 215 2.36 -1.20 11.93
CA TYR A 215 1.31 -0.35 11.38
C TYR A 215 -0.03 -0.53 12.11
N ARG A 216 -0.78 0.56 12.25
CA ARG A 216 -2.06 0.60 12.97
C ARG A 216 -3.17 1.22 12.14
N SER A 217 -2.87 2.25 11.36
CA SER A 217 -3.86 3.00 10.57
C SER A 217 -3.60 2.89 9.06
N PHE A 218 -4.67 3.04 8.28
CA PHE A 218 -4.68 2.89 6.83
C PHE A 218 -5.57 3.92 6.15
N GLY A 219 -5.13 4.39 4.99
CA GLY A 219 -5.99 5.09 4.04
C GLY A 219 -5.58 4.74 2.62
N ALA A 220 -6.53 4.84 1.69
CA ALA A 220 -6.29 4.56 0.29
C ALA A 220 -7.09 5.49 -0.62
N ALA A 221 -6.56 5.66 -1.82
CA ALA A 221 -7.28 6.28 -2.91
C ALA A 221 -6.99 5.53 -4.22
N VAL A 222 -8.01 5.45 -5.07
CA VAL A 222 -7.91 4.92 -6.43
C VAL A 222 -8.36 6.02 -7.38
N GLY A 223 -7.72 6.10 -8.54
CA GLY A 223 -8.14 7.04 -9.58
C GLY A 223 -7.49 6.76 -10.93
N PRO A 224 -7.89 7.53 -11.95
CA PRO A 224 -7.40 7.31 -13.31
C PRO A 224 -5.90 7.60 -13.42
N HIS A 225 -5.20 6.80 -14.23
CA HIS A 225 -3.79 7.00 -14.59
C HIS A 225 -3.64 7.05 -16.10
N LYS A 226 -2.97 8.08 -16.63
CA LYS A 226 -2.87 8.35 -18.08
C LYS A 226 -2.33 7.17 -18.89
N VAL A 227 -1.37 6.42 -18.34
CA VAL A 227 -0.71 5.30 -19.04
C VAL A 227 -1.29 3.95 -18.65
N TYR A 228 -1.67 3.79 -17.37
CA TYR A 228 -2.02 2.49 -16.79
C TYR A 228 -3.52 2.34 -16.57
N ARG A 229 -4.32 3.28 -17.07
CA ARG A 229 -5.77 3.42 -16.86
C ARG A 229 -6.16 3.74 -15.42
N GLN A 230 -5.65 3.01 -14.44
CA GLN A 230 -5.88 3.23 -13.02
C GLN A 230 -4.60 3.15 -12.19
N MET A 231 -4.62 3.81 -11.03
CA MET A 231 -3.62 3.67 -9.98
C MET A 231 -4.29 3.67 -8.60
N ALA A 232 -3.67 3.00 -7.65
CA ALA A 232 -4.04 3.01 -6.24
C ALA A 232 -2.84 3.41 -5.38
N VAL A 233 -3.08 4.24 -4.37
CA VAL A 233 -2.08 4.65 -3.37
C VAL A 233 -2.57 4.20 -2.00
N HIS A 234 -1.73 3.47 -1.28
CA HIS A 234 -1.99 2.97 0.08
C HIS A 234 -1.07 3.71 1.04
N MET A 235 -1.65 4.33 2.06
CA MET A 235 -0.92 4.97 3.16
C MET A 235 -1.11 4.15 4.43
N MET A 236 -0.02 3.79 5.09
CA MET A 236 -0.03 3.02 6.34
C MET A 236 0.84 3.73 7.38
N CYS A 237 0.34 3.96 8.59
CA CYS A 237 1.09 4.68 9.63
C CYS A 237 1.13 3.89 10.95
N PHE A 238 2.19 4.11 11.73
CA PHE A 238 2.39 3.44 13.02
C PHE A 238 1.45 3.95 14.11
N GLU A 239 0.97 5.18 13.97
CA GLU A 239 0.01 5.77 14.89
C GLU A 239 -1.40 5.16 14.71
N ASP A 240 -2.07 4.88 15.83
CA ASP A 240 -3.45 4.39 15.87
C ASP A 240 -4.44 5.54 15.69
N PHE A 241 -4.49 6.08 14.47
CA PHE A 241 -5.50 7.03 14.08
C PHE A 241 -6.82 6.33 13.78
N ARG A 242 -7.93 6.95 14.17
CA ARG A 242 -9.28 6.45 13.92
C ARG A 242 -10.23 7.59 13.60
N ASP A 243 -11.11 7.37 12.63
CA ASP A 243 -12.29 8.22 12.49
C ASP A 243 -13.17 8.01 13.73
N VAL A 244 -13.67 9.09 14.32
CA VAL A 244 -14.70 8.97 15.37
C VAL A 244 -15.93 8.40 14.69
N ALA A 245 -16.41 7.24 15.14
CA ALA A 245 -17.66 6.69 14.64
C ALA A 245 -18.76 7.72 14.86
N THR A 246 -19.35 8.23 13.77
CA THR A 246 -20.60 8.97 13.87
C THR A 246 -21.61 8.02 14.53
N PRO A 247 -22.22 8.37 15.68
CA PRO A 247 -23.24 7.53 16.27
C PRO A 247 -24.29 7.23 15.20
N ALA A 248 -24.60 5.95 14.98
CA ALA A 248 -25.80 5.60 14.22
C ALA A 248 -26.97 6.32 14.89
N GLY A 249 -27.71 7.11 14.12
CA GLY A 249 -28.82 7.92 14.63
C GLY A 249 -29.74 7.08 15.52
N ARG A 250 -30.09 7.65 16.68
CA ARG A 250 -31.14 7.13 17.55
C ARG A 250 -32.49 7.17 16.85
#